data_AF-A0A1H9RCV9-F1
#
_entry.id   AF-A0A1H9RCV9-F1
#
_cell.length_a   1.000
_cell.length_b   1.000
_cell.length_c   1.000
_cell.angle_alpha   90.00
_cell.angle_beta   90.00
_cell.angle_gamma   90.00
#
_symmetry.space_group_name_H-M   'P 1'
#
loop_
_entity.id
_entity.type
_entity.pdbx_description
1 polymer ?
#
loop_
_entity_poly.entity_id
_entity_poly.type
_entity_poly.pdbx_seq_one_letter_code
_entity_poly.pdbx_strand_id
1 'polypeptide(L)'
;MSKLRDAVSQYWLTIQGSLFPWLKEESGELTKKHQELVTTLELLQIERFTYSNRGFPGCPLKSRSAIARAFIAKMVCNIPTTRMLLDRLAGDITLRWICGWERVNDVPHESTFSRAFDELSKSQLPQLVHKTFIKTHYANEIVGHNSRDSTAIAAGERPVRSTGSKATRQAGTP
;
A
#
# COMPACT_ATOMS: atom_id res chain seq x y z
N MET A 1 15.06 -10.84 -39.27
CA MET A 1 14.52 -10.43 -37.95
C MET A 1 13.93 -11.58 -37.11
N SER A 2 13.86 -12.83 -37.61
CA SER A 2 13.40 -14.01 -36.85
C SER A 2 14.48 -14.57 -35.92
N LYS A 3 15.71 -14.80 -36.43
CA LYS A 3 16.82 -15.38 -35.67
C LYS A 3 17.16 -14.66 -34.35
N LEU A 4 16.95 -13.34 -34.30
CA LEU A 4 17.18 -12.53 -33.09
C LEU A 4 16.08 -12.76 -32.04
N ARG A 5 14.82 -12.93 -32.45
CA ARG A 5 13.71 -13.31 -31.54
C ARG A 5 13.90 -14.73 -31.04
N ASP A 6 14.31 -15.64 -31.91
CA ASP A 6 14.55 -17.04 -31.56
C ASP A 6 15.74 -17.17 -30.59
N ALA A 7 16.84 -16.45 -30.83
CA ALA A 7 17.99 -16.42 -29.94
C ALA A 7 17.70 -15.76 -28.58
N VAL A 8 16.95 -14.65 -28.57
CA VAL A 8 16.49 -14.02 -27.31
C VAL A 8 15.55 -14.96 -26.55
N SER A 9 14.68 -15.70 -27.24
CA SER A 9 13.79 -16.68 -26.62
C SER A 9 14.56 -17.85 -25.98
N GLN A 10 15.62 -18.34 -26.63
CA GLN A 10 16.47 -19.41 -26.08
C GLN A 10 17.31 -18.93 -24.88
N TYR A 11 17.87 -17.72 -24.98
CA TYR A 11 18.62 -17.13 -23.88
C TYR A 11 17.73 -16.83 -22.67
N TRP A 12 16.48 -16.41 -22.90
CA TRP A 12 15.49 -16.22 -21.84
C TRP A 12 15.18 -17.52 -21.09
N LEU A 13 15.03 -18.65 -21.79
CA LEU A 13 14.86 -19.96 -21.14
C LEU A 13 16.08 -20.35 -20.30
N THR A 14 17.28 -20.00 -20.76
CA THR A 14 18.53 -20.24 -20.00
C THR A 14 18.58 -19.36 -18.75
N ILE A 15 18.19 -18.08 -18.85
CA ILE A 15 18.08 -17.18 -17.70
C ILE A 15 17.04 -17.74 -16.71
N GLN A 16 15.85 -18.13 -17.17
CA GLN A 16 14.82 -18.68 -16.29
C GLN A 16 15.27 -19.99 -15.62
N GLY A 17 16.01 -20.84 -16.33
CA GLY A 17 16.50 -22.12 -15.82
C GLY A 17 17.71 -22.02 -14.90
N SER A 18 18.51 -20.95 -14.97
CA SER A 18 19.74 -20.79 -14.18
C SER A 18 19.68 -19.64 -13.17
N LEU A 19 19.23 -18.45 -13.58
CA LEU A 19 19.23 -17.25 -12.75
C LEU A 19 18.11 -17.28 -11.70
N PHE A 20 16.90 -17.68 -12.06
CA PHE A 20 15.78 -17.65 -11.10
C PHE A 20 15.92 -18.68 -9.97
N PRO A 21 16.38 -19.93 -10.22
CA PRO A 21 16.70 -20.86 -9.14
C PRO A 21 17.77 -20.31 -8.21
N TRP A 22 18.87 -19.80 -8.77
CA TRP A 22 19.95 -19.19 -7.98
C TRP A 22 19.46 -17.97 -7.16
N LEU A 23 18.66 -17.10 -7.78
CA LEU A 23 18.07 -15.96 -7.09
C LEU A 23 17.12 -16.38 -5.97
N LYS A 24 16.36 -17.47 -6.18
CA LYS A 24 15.45 -18.03 -5.17
C LYS A 24 16.23 -18.62 -3.99
N GLU A 25 17.37 -19.25 -4.25
CA GLU A 25 18.29 -19.73 -3.21
C GLU A 25 18.84 -18.56 -2.38
N GLU A 26 19.26 -17.48 -3.05
CA GLU A 26 19.84 -16.29 -2.38
C GLU A 26 18.79 -15.42 -1.66
N SER A 27 17.59 -15.26 -2.23
CA SER A 27 16.51 -14.45 -1.63
C SER A 27 15.82 -15.14 -0.47
N GLY A 28 16.00 -16.46 -0.33
CA GLY A 28 15.20 -17.31 0.54
C GLY A 28 13.74 -17.42 0.11
N GLU A 29 12.95 -18.15 0.89
CA GLU A 29 11.52 -18.31 0.62
C GLU A 29 10.73 -17.04 0.98
N LEU A 30 9.92 -16.56 0.03
CA LEU A 30 8.98 -15.47 0.27
C LEU A 30 7.91 -15.91 1.27
N THR A 31 7.80 -15.16 2.38
CA THR A 31 6.72 -15.35 3.34
C THR A 31 5.35 -15.16 2.66
N LYS A 32 4.29 -15.76 3.23
CA LYS A 32 2.91 -15.57 2.72
C LYS A 32 2.53 -14.10 2.57
N LYS A 33 2.98 -13.25 3.51
CA LYS A 33 2.74 -11.80 3.47
C LYS A 33 3.48 -11.11 2.33
N HIS A 34 4.69 -11.57 1.99
CA HIS A 34 5.42 -11.05 0.83
C HIS A 34 4.75 -11.44 -0.48
N GLN A 35 4.22 -12.67 -0.57
CA GLN A 35 3.46 -13.12 -1.74
C GLN A 35 2.15 -12.34 -1.92
N GLU A 36 1.40 -12.13 -0.84
CA GLU A 36 0.20 -11.27 -0.82
C GLU A 36 0.54 -9.85 -1.30
N LEU A 37 1.66 -9.29 -0.84
CA LEU A 37 2.10 -7.96 -1.24
C LEU A 37 2.45 -7.90 -2.73
N VAL A 38 3.26 -8.82 -3.23
CA VAL A 38 3.63 -8.88 -4.66
C VAL A 38 2.39 -9.01 -5.54
N THR A 39 1.46 -9.89 -5.17
CA THR A 39 0.19 -10.08 -5.88
C THR A 39 -0.63 -8.79 -5.88
N THR A 40 -0.71 -8.10 -4.74
CA THR A 40 -1.44 -6.84 -4.63
C THR A 40 -0.81 -5.74 -5.48
N LEU A 41 0.52 -5.63 -5.49
CA LEU A 41 1.24 -4.66 -6.31
C LEU A 41 1.02 -4.91 -7.80
N GLU A 42 1.05 -6.17 -8.23
CA GLU A 42 0.83 -6.55 -9.63
C GLU A 42 -0.60 -6.27 -10.10
N LEU A 43 -1.59 -6.45 -9.22
CA LEU A 43 -2.98 -6.12 -9.52
C LEU A 43 -3.24 -4.61 -9.59
N LEU A 44 -2.65 -3.84 -8.68
CA LEU A 44 -2.90 -2.40 -8.59
C LEU A 44 -2.06 -1.58 -9.58
N GLN A 45 -0.86 -2.04 -9.91
CA GLN A 45 0.13 -1.35 -10.76
C GLN A 45 0.22 0.14 -10.45
N ILE A 46 0.43 0.46 -9.18
CA ILE A 46 0.36 1.81 -8.63
C ILE A 46 1.31 2.80 -9.34
N GLU A 47 2.37 2.28 -9.94
CA GLU A 47 3.38 3.01 -10.70
C GLU A 47 2.78 3.73 -11.90
N ARG A 48 1.68 3.22 -12.47
CA ARG A 48 0.97 3.86 -13.59
C ARG A 48 0.36 5.21 -13.20
N PHE A 49 0.12 5.42 -11.90
CA PHE A 49 -0.56 6.61 -11.38
C PHE A 49 0.38 7.54 -10.61
N THR A 50 1.56 7.05 -10.22
CA THR A 50 2.60 7.90 -9.65
C THR A 50 3.35 8.61 -10.77
N TYR A 51 3.36 9.94 -10.75
CA TYR A 51 4.15 10.74 -11.69
C TYR A 51 5.63 10.36 -11.60
N SER A 52 6.19 9.82 -12.68
CA SER A 52 7.64 9.75 -12.85
C SER A 52 8.08 11.06 -13.49
N ASN A 53 8.87 11.88 -12.79
CA ASN A 53 9.38 13.15 -13.33
C ASN A 53 10.51 12.93 -14.36
N ARG A 54 10.38 11.91 -15.21
CA ARG A 54 11.33 11.63 -16.30
C ARG A 54 11.18 12.72 -17.34
N GLY A 55 12.13 13.66 -17.37
CA GLY A 55 12.25 14.65 -18.45
C GLY A 55 12.19 16.13 -18.03
N PHE A 56 11.92 16.45 -16.76
CA PHE A 56 12.00 17.83 -16.27
C PHE A 56 13.39 18.15 -15.71
N PRO A 57 13.97 19.34 -16.00
CA PRO A 57 15.24 19.74 -15.42
C PRO A 57 15.10 19.84 -13.88
N GLY A 58 15.93 19.08 -13.16
CA GLY A 58 15.93 19.00 -11.69
C GLY A 58 16.39 17.63 -11.17
N CYS A 59 16.51 17.48 -9.85
CA CYS A 59 16.67 16.17 -9.23
C CYS A 59 15.32 15.43 -9.35
N PRO A 60 15.22 14.34 -10.14
CA PRO A 60 13.96 13.59 -10.23
C PRO A 60 13.55 13.19 -8.81
N LEU A 61 12.27 13.27 -8.48
CA LEU A 61 11.72 12.73 -7.22
C LEU A 61 11.83 11.20 -7.25
N LYS A 62 13.07 10.70 -7.15
CA LYS A 62 13.35 9.29 -6.93
C LYS A 62 12.59 8.92 -5.66
N SER A 63 11.80 7.85 -5.76
CA SER A 63 11.05 7.19 -4.68
C SER A 63 9.54 7.43 -4.54
N ARG A 64 8.83 8.27 -5.32
CA ARG A 64 7.36 8.36 -5.11
C ARG A 64 6.63 7.04 -5.38
N SER A 65 7.02 6.32 -6.42
CA SER A 65 6.52 4.95 -6.68
C SER A 65 6.91 3.98 -5.57
N ALA A 66 8.17 4.01 -5.11
CA ALA A 66 8.64 3.14 -4.03
C ALA A 66 7.95 3.43 -2.68
N ILE A 67 7.73 4.70 -2.36
CA ILE A 67 6.96 5.13 -1.18
C ILE A 67 5.50 4.69 -1.31
N ALA A 68 4.90 4.81 -2.50
CA ALA A 68 3.53 4.33 -2.73
C ALA A 68 3.43 2.80 -2.53
N ARG A 69 4.38 2.02 -3.04
CA ARG A 69 4.49 0.58 -2.77
C ARG A 69 4.65 0.29 -1.28
N ALA A 70 5.47 1.06 -0.57
CA ALA A 70 5.66 0.92 0.86
C ALA A 70 4.38 1.21 1.65
N PHE A 71 3.55 2.15 1.20
CA PHE A 71 2.22 2.36 1.79
C PHE A 71 1.27 1.19 1.51
N ILE A 72 1.31 0.56 0.34
CA ILE A 72 0.57 -0.69 0.09
C ILE A 72 1.09 -1.79 1.03
N ALA A 73 2.40 -1.92 1.17
CA ALA A 73 3.03 -2.87 2.10
C ALA A 73 2.58 -2.63 3.55
N LYS A 74 2.50 -1.37 3.97
CA LYS A 74 1.94 -0.97 5.27
C LYS A 74 0.52 -1.54 5.47
N MET A 75 -0.33 -1.45 4.45
CA MET A 75 -1.71 -1.94 4.52
C MET A 75 -1.78 -3.47 4.52
N VAL A 76 -1.07 -4.15 3.62
CA VAL A 76 -1.08 -5.63 3.51
C VAL A 76 -0.49 -6.30 4.76
N CYS A 77 0.55 -5.71 5.33
CA CYS A 77 1.19 -6.20 6.55
C CYS A 77 0.53 -5.67 7.83
N ASN A 78 -0.56 -4.90 7.73
CA ASN A 78 -1.28 -4.31 8.87
C ASN A 78 -0.37 -3.54 9.86
N ILE A 79 0.54 -2.73 9.33
CA ILE A 79 1.50 -1.95 10.12
C ILE A 79 0.83 -0.61 10.49
N PRO A 80 0.69 -0.27 11.78
CA PRO A 80 -0.12 0.88 12.18
C PRO A 80 0.55 2.23 11.86
N THR A 81 1.85 2.36 12.14
CA THR A 81 2.57 3.64 12.05
C THR A 81 3.63 3.64 10.95
N THR A 82 3.96 4.83 10.45
CA THR A 82 4.99 5.01 9.42
C THR A 82 6.39 4.74 9.97
N ARG A 83 6.63 5.04 11.26
CA ARG A 83 7.87 4.68 11.95
C ARG A 83 8.09 3.17 11.99
N MET A 84 7.08 2.40 12.37
CA MET A 84 7.17 0.92 12.34
C MET A 84 7.39 0.36 10.94
N LEU A 85 6.86 1.03 9.91
CA LEU A 85 7.14 0.66 8.51
C LEU A 85 8.63 0.87 8.18
N LEU A 86 9.21 2.00 8.59
CA LEU A 86 10.64 2.28 8.38
C LEU A 86 11.53 1.28 9.13
N ASP A 87 11.21 0.98 10.38
CA ASP A 87 11.95 -0.01 11.18
C ASP A 87 11.91 -1.39 10.50
N ARG A 88 10.75 -1.77 9.96
CA ARG A 88 10.59 -3.03 9.22
C ARG A 88 11.34 -3.02 7.90
N LEU A 89 11.33 -1.90 7.16
CA LEU A 89 12.12 -1.75 5.94
C LEU A 89 13.63 -1.79 6.21
N ALA A 90 14.09 -1.37 7.39
CA ALA A 90 15.49 -1.45 7.79
C ALA A 90 15.91 -2.89 8.14
N GLY A 91 15.03 -3.68 8.77
CA GLY A 91 15.30 -5.07 9.16
C GLY A 91 15.06 -6.12 8.06
N ASP A 92 14.08 -5.90 7.17
CA ASP A 92 13.66 -6.88 6.18
C ASP A 92 14.12 -6.49 4.76
N ILE A 93 15.14 -7.20 4.27
CA ILE A 93 15.70 -6.97 2.94
C ILE A 93 14.71 -7.29 1.82
N THR A 94 13.89 -8.34 2.00
CA THR A 94 12.94 -8.77 0.97
C THR A 94 11.80 -7.78 0.81
N LEU A 95 11.26 -7.27 1.93
CA LEU A 95 10.26 -6.21 1.91
C LEU A 95 10.79 -4.95 1.21
N ARG A 96 12.05 -4.61 1.47
CA ARG A 96 12.71 -3.45 0.88
C ARG A 96 12.86 -3.60 -0.63
N TRP A 97 13.32 -4.76 -1.10
CA TRP A 97 13.42 -5.07 -2.53
C TRP A 97 12.07 -5.03 -3.22
N ILE A 98 11.02 -5.60 -2.61
CA ILE A 98 9.65 -5.55 -3.16
C ILE A 98 9.17 -4.09 -3.28
N CYS A 99 9.47 -3.24 -2.31
CA CYS A 99 9.14 -1.82 -2.38
C CYS A 99 9.98 -1.07 -3.43
N GLY A 100 11.13 -1.60 -3.86
CA GLY A 100 11.98 -1.04 -4.90
C GLY A 100 13.20 -0.28 -4.39
N TRP A 101 13.64 -0.51 -3.15
CA TRP A 101 14.90 -0.03 -2.62
C TRP A 101 15.89 -1.19 -2.50
N GLU A 102 17.16 -0.97 -2.82
CA GLU A 102 18.19 -1.99 -2.72
C GLU A 102 18.89 -1.93 -1.36
N ARG A 103 19.31 -0.73 -0.95
CA ARG A 103 20.08 -0.48 0.27
C ARG A 103 19.24 0.19 1.34
N VAL A 104 19.65 0.05 2.61
CA VAL A 104 19.00 0.73 3.75
C VAL A 104 19.02 2.24 3.53
N ASN A 105 20.15 2.76 3.04
CA ASN A 105 20.39 4.18 2.83
C ASN A 105 19.54 4.78 1.68
N ASP A 106 18.94 3.94 0.83
CA ASP A 106 18.04 4.40 -0.22
C ASP A 106 16.64 4.72 0.32
N VAL A 107 16.31 4.20 1.50
CA VAL A 107 15.01 4.42 2.15
C VAL A 107 14.97 5.84 2.72
N PRO A 108 14.04 6.71 2.25
CA PRO A 108 13.95 8.07 2.75
C PRO A 108 13.53 8.14 4.22
N HIS A 109 13.87 9.24 4.88
CA HIS A 109 13.43 9.53 6.24
C HIS A 109 11.90 9.73 6.36
N GLU A 110 11.39 9.64 7.58
CA GLU A 110 9.97 9.77 7.94
C GLU A 110 9.31 11.06 7.44
N SER A 111 10.04 12.18 7.47
CA SER A 111 9.56 13.47 6.96
C SER A 111 9.25 13.42 5.46
N THR A 112 10.02 12.67 4.68
CA THR A 112 9.78 12.47 3.24
C THR A 112 8.55 11.60 3.00
N PHE A 113 8.32 10.57 3.84
CA PHE A 113 7.11 9.74 3.79
C PHE A 113 5.85 10.56 4.10
N SER A 114 5.90 11.41 5.12
CA SER A 114 4.78 12.31 5.45
C SER A 114 4.46 13.26 4.28
N ARG A 115 5.48 13.90 3.70
CA ARG A 115 5.30 14.76 2.52
C ARG A 115 4.74 13.98 1.31
N ALA A 116 5.18 12.74 1.12
CA ALA A 116 4.66 11.87 0.06
C ALA A 116 3.18 11.57 0.28
N PHE A 117 2.81 11.22 1.51
CA PHE A 117 1.45 10.90 1.88
C PHE A 117 0.51 12.07 1.57
N ASP A 118 0.88 13.28 1.97
CA ASP A 118 0.10 14.49 1.69
C ASP A 118 -0.11 14.72 0.18
N GLU A 119 0.94 14.52 -0.62
CA GLU A 119 0.88 14.62 -2.09
C GLU A 119 -0.04 13.55 -2.71
N LEU A 120 0.07 12.31 -2.24
CA LEU A 120 -0.76 11.18 -2.67
C LEU A 120 -2.22 11.36 -2.30
N SER A 121 -2.50 11.91 -1.11
CA SER A 121 -3.85 12.25 -0.67
C SER A 121 -4.45 13.39 -1.49
N LYS A 122 -3.69 14.45 -1.77
CA LYS A 122 -4.14 15.57 -2.62
C LYS A 122 -4.46 15.14 -4.04
N SER A 123 -3.66 14.23 -4.60
CA SER A 123 -3.91 13.65 -5.93
C SER A 123 -5.01 12.58 -5.94
N GLN A 124 -5.60 12.26 -4.79
CA GLN A 124 -6.63 11.21 -4.63
C GLN A 124 -6.19 9.87 -5.26
N LEU A 125 -4.89 9.54 -5.14
CA LEU A 125 -4.33 8.36 -5.76
C LEU A 125 -5.12 7.08 -5.43
N PRO A 126 -5.51 6.80 -4.16
CA PRO A 126 -6.29 5.60 -3.83
C PRO A 126 -7.62 5.54 -4.58
N GLN A 127 -8.34 6.66 -4.71
CA GLN A 127 -9.60 6.72 -5.43
C GLN A 127 -9.41 6.45 -6.92
N LEU A 128 -8.34 6.99 -7.50
CA LEU A 128 -8.02 6.83 -8.90
C LEU A 128 -7.61 5.39 -9.23
N VAL A 129 -6.75 4.79 -8.40
CA VAL A 129 -6.36 3.37 -8.50
C VAL A 129 -7.60 2.49 -8.42
N HIS A 130 -8.43 2.68 -7.39
CA HIS A 130 -9.64 1.88 -7.18
C HIS A 130 -10.63 2.00 -8.35
N LYS A 131 -10.88 3.23 -8.82
CA LYS A 131 -11.73 3.49 -9.99
C LYS A 131 -11.21 2.77 -11.24
N THR A 132 -9.89 2.79 -11.46
CA THR A 132 -9.29 2.16 -12.63
C THR A 132 -9.33 0.64 -12.51
N PHE A 133 -9.02 0.10 -11.34
CA PHE A 133 -9.13 -1.32 -11.04
C PHE A 133 -10.54 -1.87 -11.32
N ILE A 134 -11.58 -1.21 -10.81
CA ILE A 134 -12.98 -1.59 -11.09
C ILE A 134 -13.28 -1.55 -12.59
N LYS A 135 -12.89 -0.47 -13.27
CA LYS A 135 -13.12 -0.35 -14.72
C LYS A 135 -12.39 -1.41 -15.54
N THR A 136 -11.19 -1.83 -15.11
CA THR A 136 -10.40 -2.81 -15.86
C THR A 136 -10.91 -4.23 -15.64
N HIS A 137 -11.29 -4.59 -14.41
CA HIS A 137 -11.64 -5.97 -14.08
C HIS A 137 -13.15 -6.26 -14.02
N TYR A 138 -13.98 -5.24 -13.75
CA TYR A 138 -15.41 -5.41 -13.47
C TYR A 138 -16.32 -4.55 -14.36
N ALA A 139 -15.82 -3.99 -15.47
CA ALA A 139 -16.65 -3.13 -16.33
C ALA A 139 -17.89 -3.84 -16.92
N ASN A 140 -17.81 -5.15 -17.16
CA ASN A 140 -18.88 -5.94 -17.76
C ASN A 140 -19.60 -6.83 -16.74
N GLU A 141 -19.26 -6.71 -15.46
CA GLU A 141 -19.86 -7.52 -14.40
C GLU A 141 -20.83 -6.69 -13.58
N ILE A 142 -22.05 -7.20 -13.41
CA ILE A 142 -23.04 -6.59 -12.53
C ILE A 142 -22.77 -7.10 -11.11
N VAL A 143 -22.06 -6.29 -10.31
CA VAL A 143 -21.75 -6.62 -8.92
C VAL A 143 -22.86 -6.08 -8.00
N GLY A 144 -23.85 -6.94 -7.73
CA GLY A 144 -24.93 -6.69 -6.77
C GLY A 144 -25.94 -5.59 -7.18
N HIS A 145 -26.93 -5.36 -6.32
CA HIS A 145 -27.87 -4.25 -6.46
C HIS A 145 -27.48 -3.15 -5.47
N ASN A 146 -27.05 -1.99 -5.97
CA ASN A 146 -26.74 -0.85 -5.10
C ASN A 146 -28.03 -0.07 -4.79
N SER A 147 -28.81 -0.56 -3.82
CA SER A 147 -29.95 0.20 -3.27
C SER A 147 -29.41 1.29 -2.36
N ARG A 148 -29.13 2.46 -2.94
CA ARG A 148 -28.61 3.63 -2.24
C ARG A 148 -29.78 4.57 -1.91
N ASP A 149 -30.39 4.36 -0.75
CA ASP A 149 -31.35 5.29 -0.18
C ASP A 149 -30.69 6.07 0.97
N SER A 150 -30.82 7.39 0.95
CA SER A 150 -30.30 8.27 1.99
C SER A 150 -31.48 9.06 2.54
N THR A 151 -32.09 8.57 3.62
CA THR A 151 -33.11 9.32 4.34
C THR A 151 -32.43 10.29 5.31
N ALA A 152 -32.81 11.57 5.24
CA ALA A 152 -32.34 12.57 6.18
C ALA A 152 -32.90 12.23 7.57
N ILE A 153 -32.04 11.75 8.47
CA ILE A 153 -32.38 11.58 9.87
C ILE A 153 -32.33 12.97 10.51
N ALA A 154 -33.47 13.47 11.00
CA ALA A 154 -33.48 14.65 11.85
C ALA A 154 -32.57 14.40 13.06
N ALA A 155 -31.60 15.29 13.28
CA ALA A 155 -30.52 15.12 14.24
C ALA A 155 -30.98 14.52 15.58
N GLY A 156 -30.26 13.51 16.08
CA GLY A 156 -30.56 12.85 17.34
C GLY A 156 -30.65 13.85 18.51
N GLU A 157 -31.62 13.64 19.40
CA GLU A 157 -31.81 14.44 20.61
C GLU A 157 -30.53 14.46 21.45
N ARG A 158 -30.14 15.65 21.93
CA ARG A 158 -28.96 15.80 22.79
C ARG A 158 -29.16 14.97 24.06
N PRO A 159 -28.15 14.21 24.51
CA PRO A 159 -28.25 13.45 25.75
C PRO A 159 -28.55 14.40 26.92
N VAL A 160 -29.70 14.21 27.56
CA VAL A 160 -30.07 14.92 28.78
C VAL A 160 -29.08 14.52 29.87
N ARG A 161 -28.42 15.51 30.49
CA ARG A 161 -27.52 15.27 31.62
C ARG A 161 -28.31 14.59 32.74
N SER A 162 -27.91 13.38 33.12
CA SER A 162 -28.39 12.73 34.34
C SER A 162 -28.06 13.63 35.54
N THR A 163 -29.09 14.19 36.17
CA THR A 163 -28.98 14.78 37.50
C THR A 163 -28.87 13.64 38.50
N GLY A 164 -27.64 13.23 38.81
CA GLY A 164 -27.37 12.22 39.82
C GLY A 164 -28.09 12.56 41.13
N SER A 165 -28.99 11.67 41.56
CA SER A 165 -29.58 11.73 42.90
C SER A 165 -28.44 11.55 43.90
N LYS A 166 -28.27 12.52 44.80
CA LYS A 166 -27.37 12.39 45.94
C LYS A 166 -27.85 11.20 46.78
N ALA A 167 -27.07 10.14 46.81
CA ALA A 167 -27.28 9.06 47.78
C ALA A 167 -27.10 9.64 49.19
N THR A 168 -28.19 9.67 49.95
CA THR A 168 -28.20 10.00 51.38
C THR A 168 -27.34 8.95 52.09
N ARG A 169 -26.17 9.35 52.59
CA ARG A 169 -25.38 8.54 53.51
C ARG A 169 -26.20 8.34 54.79
N GLN A 170 -26.68 7.11 55.03
CA GLN A 170 -27.19 6.75 56.35
C GLN A 170 -25.99 6.59 57.29
N ALA A 171 -25.97 7.40 58.33
CA ALA A 171 -25.01 7.32 59.41
C ALA A 171 -25.30 6.07 60.25
N GLY A 172 -24.35 5.14 60.29
CA GLY A 172 -24.34 4.06 61.26
C GLY A 172 -23.63 4.51 62.54
N THR A 173 -24.30 4.40 63.68
CA THR A 173 -23.70 4.36 65.03
C THR A 173 -24.75 3.79 66.01
N PRO A 174 -24.39 3.07 67.08
CA PRO A 174 -23.11 2.43 67.45
C PRO A 174 -23.07 0.92 67.17
#